data_AF-A0A928IZ52-F1
#
_entry.id   AF-A0A928IZ52-F1
#
_cell.length_a   1.000
_cell.length_b   1.000
_cell.length_c   1.000
_cell.angle_alpha   90.00
_cell.angle_beta   90.00
_cell.angle_gamma   90.00
#
_symmetry.space_group_name_H-M   'P 1'
#
loop_
_entity.id
_entity.type
_entity.pdbx_description
1 polymer ?
#
loop_
_entity_poly.entity_id
_entity_poly.type
_entity_poly.pdbx_seq_one_letter_code
_entity_poly.pdbx_strand_id
1 'polypeptide(L)'
;MITKVIFGNIRKERQEDWHKNDENPYAVVDEIYEVPEAYTEILEYGKTHFSDPINVDWGSCAWKCTYDEFVAYLKHYKFKVPAEIENIDKDKTYGIIFIEEVGYSDVYE
;
A
#
# COMPACT_ATOMS: atom_id res chain seq x y z
N MET A 1 13.62 -4.46 -3.47
CA MET A 1 13.32 -4.60 -2.04
C MET A 1 12.15 -3.68 -1.77
N ILE A 2 10.99 -4.19 -1.38
CA ILE A 2 9.99 -3.30 -0.79
C ILE A 2 10.51 -2.91 0.57
N THR A 3 10.36 -1.65 0.91
CA THR A 3 10.86 -1.13 2.18
C THR A 3 9.71 -0.60 3.02
N LYS A 4 8.61 -0.19 2.37
CA LYS A 4 7.50 0.50 3.00
C LYS A 4 6.16 0.09 2.42
N VAL A 5 5.17 -0.06 3.29
CA VAL A 5 3.76 -0.25 2.89
C VAL A 5 2.91 0.83 3.51
N ILE A 6 2.08 1.45 2.68
CA ILE A 6 1.15 2.50 3.08
C ILE A 6 -0.27 1.97 2.92
N PHE A 7 -1.09 2.21 3.94
CA PHE A 7 -2.52 1.94 3.90
C PHE A 7 -3.28 3.24 4.16
N GLY A 8 -4.34 3.47 3.39
CA GLY A 8 -5.03 4.75 3.43
C GLY A 8 -6.32 4.84 2.64
N ASN A 9 -7.07 5.92 2.88
CA ASN A 9 -8.22 6.26 2.04
C ASN A 9 -7.74 6.60 0.63
N ILE A 10 -8.36 6.01 -0.40
CA ILE A 10 -8.06 6.38 -1.79
C ILE A 10 -8.45 7.84 -1.99
N ARG A 11 -7.48 8.67 -2.38
CA ARG A 11 -7.72 10.09 -2.62
C ARG A 11 -8.80 10.28 -3.68
N LYS A 12 -9.60 11.33 -3.54
CA LYS A 12 -10.77 11.55 -4.41
C LYS A 12 -10.37 11.61 -5.90
N GLU A 13 -9.28 12.29 -6.20
CA GLU A 13 -8.70 12.37 -7.55
C GLU A 13 -8.31 11.01 -8.14
N ARG A 14 -7.97 10.02 -7.29
CA ARG A 14 -7.59 8.66 -7.70
C ARG A 14 -8.78 7.71 -7.78
N GLN A 15 -9.94 8.07 -7.23
CA GLN A 15 -11.15 7.25 -7.36
C GLN A 15 -11.65 7.23 -8.81
N GLU A 16 -11.53 8.34 -9.52
CA GLU A 16 -11.96 8.49 -10.92
C GLU A 16 -10.90 7.99 -11.92
N ASP A 17 -9.61 8.20 -11.60
CA ASP A 17 -8.47 7.91 -12.48
C ASP A 17 -7.60 6.75 -11.94
N TRP A 18 -8.19 5.74 -11.29
CA TRP A 18 -7.45 4.69 -10.59
C TRP A 18 -6.32 4.07 -11.43
N HIS A 19 -6.59 3.73 -12.70
CA HIS A 19 -5.64 3.07 -13.60
C HIS A 19 -4.68 4.03 -14.32
N LYS A 20 -4.70 5.32 -13.99
CA LYS A 20 -3.74 6.27 -14.53
C LYS A 20 -2.40 6.10 -13.83
N ASN A 21 -1.33 5.95 -14.60
CA ASN A 21 0.01 5.91 -14.06
C ASN A 21 0.27 7.21 -13.28
N ASP A 22 0.69 7.05 -12.04
CA ASP A 22 1.32 8.11 -11.25
C ASP A 22 2.81 7.83 -11.21
N GLU A 23 3.62 8.87 -11.07
CA GLU A 23 5.06 8.73 -10.78
C GLU A 23 5.32 8.81 -9.27
N ASN A 24 4.30 9.18 -8.48
CA ASN A 24 4.42 9.33 -7.04
C ASN A 24 3.53 8.31 -6.29
N PRO A 25 4.09 7.27 -5.66
CA PRO A 25 3.31 6.28 -4.90
C PRO A 25 2.54 6.90 -3.71
N TYR A 26 2.99 8.03 -3.18
CA TYR A 26 2.34 8.74 -2.08
C TYR A 26 1.14 9.58 -2.52
N ALA A 27 0.90 9.72 -3.84
CA ALA A 27 -0.26 10.44 -4.36
C ALA A 27 -1.54 9.58 -4.43
N VAL A 28 -1.47 8.29 -4.07
CA VAL A 28 -2.60 7.35 -4.21
C VAL A 28 -3.60 7.46 -3.07
N VAL A 29 -3.10 7.58 -1.84
CA VAL A 29 -3.92 7.54 -0.62
C VAL A 29 -3.56 8.66 0.35
N ASP A 30 -4.48 8.91 1.28
CA ASP A 30 -4.17 9.60 2.53
C ASP A 30 -3.58 8.59 3.51
N GLU A 31 -2.32 8.79 3.93
CA GLU A 31 -1.61 7.88 4.83
C GLU A 31 -2.33 7.77 6.19
N ILE A 32 -2.84 6.57 6.49
CA ILE A 32 -3.44 6.23 7.79
C ILE A 32 -2.47 5.36 8.59
N TYR A 33 -1.76 4.48 7.90
CA TYR A 33 -0.83 3.57 8.53
C TYR A 33 0.33 3.20 7.61
N GLU A 34 1.51 3.17 8.20
CA GLU A 34 2.76 2.73 7.59
C GLU A 34 3.23 1.43 8.27
N VAL A 35 3.47 0.40 7.46
CA VAL A 35 4.18 -0.82 7.91
C VAL A 35 5.66 -0.69 7.52
N PRO A 36 6.57 -0.52 8.50
CA PRO A 36 8.00 -0.60 8.24
C PRO A 36 8.44 -2.04 7.95
N GLU A 37 9.38 -2.22 7.02
CA GLU A 37 10.03 -3.51 6.68
C GLU A 37 9.15 -4.57 6.00
N ALA A 38 8.52 -4.20 4.88
CA ALA A 38 7.75 -5.14 4.09
C ALA A 38 8.61 -5.89 3.05
N TYR A 39 8.79 -7.21 3.19
CA TYR A 39 9.55 -8.05 2.24
C TYR A 39 8.86 -8.27 0.88
N THR A 40 9.59 -8.73 -0.13
CA THR A 40 9.04 -9.04 -1.47
C THR A 40 7.93 -10.09 -1.48
N GLU A 41 7.91 -11.01 -0.51
CA GLU A 41 6.87 -12.04 -0.36
C GLU A 41 5.47 -11.44 -0.13
N ILE A 42 5.43 -10.18 0.32
CA ILE A 42 4.21 -9.44 0.57
C ILE A 42 3.50 -9.02 -0.74
N LEU A 43 4.22 -8.89 -1.86
CA LEU A 43 3.60 -8.63 -3.17
C LEU A 43 2.75 -9.78 -3.64
N GLU A 44 3.17 -11.01 -3.37
CA GLU A 44 2.44 -12.20 -3.79
C GLU A 44 1.09 -12.28 -3.05
N TYR A 45 1.04 -11.85 -1.78
CA TYR A 45 -0.22 -11.71 -1.05
C TYR A 45 -1.13 -10.67 -1.72
N GLY A 46 -0.58 -9.52 -2.10
CA GLY A 46 -1.37 -8.47 -2.77
C GLY A 46 -1.99 -8.94 -4.08
N LYS A 47 -1.24 -9.70 -4.88
CA LYS A 47 -1.74 -10.27 -6.16
C LYS A 47 -2.89 -11.26 -5.99
N THR A 48 -2.95 -11.98 -4.86
CA THR A 48 -3.94 -13.05 -4.65
C THR A 48 -5.12 -12.63 -3.79
N HIS A 49 -4.96 -11.61 -2.93
CA HIS A 49 -5.95 -11.22 -1.93
C HIS A 49 -6.51 -9.81 -2.11
N PHE A 50 -5.88 -8.95 -2.92
CA PHE A 50 -6.40 -7.61 -3.19
C PHE A 50 -6.88 -7.47 -4.63
N SER A 51 -7.57 -6.36 -4.90
CA SER A 51 -8.25 -6.10 -6.17
C SER A 51 -7.66 -4.89 -6.89
N ASP A 52 -7.94 -4.79 -8.19
CA ASP A 52 -7.58 -3.67 -9.06
C ASP A 52 -6.11 -3.20 -8.94
N PRO A 53 -5.11 -4.03 -9.27
CA PRO A 53 -3.70 -3.62 -9.22
C PRO A 53 -3.39 -2.46 -10.18
N ILE A 54 -2.52 -1.56 -9.73
CA ILE A 54 -1.91 -0.51 -10.54
C ILE A 54 -0.41 -0.39 -10.24
N ASN A 55 0.35 0.03 -11.23
CA ASN A 55 1.75 0.43 -11.05
C ASN A 55 1.80 1.93 -10.77
N VAL A 56 2.62 2.34 -9.80
CA VAL A 56 2.67 3.72 -9.31
C VAL A 56 4.09 4.31 -9.31
N ASP A 57 5.10 3.48 -9.61
CA ASP A 57 6.46 3.87 -9.98
C ASP A 57 7.22 2.63 -10.49
N TRP A 58 8.47 2.77 -10.96
CA TRP A 58 9.41 1.71 -11.31
C TRP A 58 9.81 0.89 -10.06
N GLY A 59 8.88 0.06 -9.56
CA GLY A 59 9.06 -0.82 -8.40
C GLY A 59 7.92 -0.75 -7.39
N SER A 60 7.14 0.33 -7.43
CA SER A 60 6.01 0.53 -6.52
C SER A 60 4.67 0.18 -7.15
N CYS A 61 3.80 -0.46 -6.39
CA CYS A 61 2.50 -0.95 -6.85
C CYS A 61 1.43 -0.71 -5.79
N ALA A 62 0.21 -0.48 -6.23
CA ALA A 62 -0.94 -0.27 -5.35
C ALA A 62 -2.10 -1.16 -5.74
N TRP A 63 -2.90 -1.50 -4.75
CA TRP A 63 -4.13 -2.26 -4.88
C TRP A 63 -5.26 -1.60 -4.10
N LYS A 64 -6.48 -1.95 -4.47
CA LYS A 64 -7.66 -1.70 -3.66
C LYS A 64 -7.87 -2.88 -2.70
N CYS A 65 -8.18 -2.57 -1.46
CA CYS A 65 -8.53 -3.56 -0.44
C CYS A 65 -9.62 -3.03 0.50
N THR A 66 -10.29 -3.95 1.18
CA THR A 66 -11.20 -3.66 2.29
C THR A 66 -10.43 -3.63 3.61
N TYR A 67 -11.06 -3.10 4.66
CA TYR A 67 -10.53 -3.18 6.02
C TYR A 67 -10.22 -4.63 6.43
N ASP A 68 -11.12 -5.57 6.16
CA ASP A 68 -10.96 -6.96 6.58
C ASP A 68 -9.82 -7.66 5.84
N GLU A 69 -9.66 -7.39 4.54
CA GLU A 69 -8.52 -7.88 3.75
C GLU A 69 -7.20 -7.30 4.26
N PHE A 70 -7.17 -6.03 4.63
CA PHE A 70 -5.98 -5.41 5.21
C PHE A 70 -5.62 -6.00 6.58
N VAL A 71 -6.61 -6.21 7.45
CA VAL A 71 -6.40 -6.86 8.75
C VAL A 71 -5.95 -8.32 8.58
N ALA A 72 -6.50 -9.03 7.59
CA ALA A 72 -6.06 -10.39 7.26
C ALA A 72 -4.60 -10.40 6.81
N TYR A 73 -4.19 -9.43 5.99
CA TYR A 73 -2.80 -9.21 5.61
C TYR A 73 -1.89 -8.99 6.83
N LEU A 74 -2.23 -8.06 7.72
CA LEU A 74 -1.43 -7.80 8.92
C LEU A 74 -1.30 -9.06 9.79
N LYS A 75 -2.39 -9.80 9.99
CA LYS A 75 -2.39 -11.04 10.77
C LYS A 75 -1.54 -12.14 10.12
N HIS A 76 -1.61 -12.29 8.80
CA HIS A 76 -0.85 -13.28 8.05
C HIS A 76 0.67 -13.14 8.30
N TYR A 77 1.16 -11.91 8.26
CA TYR A 77 2.57 -11.58 8.49
C TYR A 77 2.90 -11.25 9.95
N LYS A 78 1.94 -11.44 10.87
CA LYS A 78 2.09 -11.17 12.31
C LYS A 78 2.48 -9.71 12.64
N PHE A 79 2.06 -8.78 11.78
CA PHE A 79 2.18 -7.35 12.06
C PHE A 79 1.16 -6.91 13.10
N LYS A 80 1.53 -5.87 13.85
CA LYS A 80 0.60 -5.22 14.78
C LYS A 80 -0.48 -4.48 13.98
N VAL A 81 -1.72 -4.58 14.45
CA VAL A 81 -2.83 -3.74 14.01
C VAL A 81 -2.73 -2.42 14.79
N PRO A 82 -2.53 -1.27 14.13
CA PRO A 82 -2.53 0.04 14.78
C PRO A 82 -3.88 0.39 15.39
N ALA A 83 -3.88 1.22 16.43
CA ALA A 83 -5.13 1.70 17.03
C ALA A 83 -5.89 2.64 16.08
N GLU A 84 -5.15 3.34 15.22
CA GLU A 84 -5.62 4.28 14.20
C GLU A 84 -6.53 3.59 13.18
N ILE A 85 -6.28 2.30 12.88
CA ILE A 85 -7.10 1.55 11.94
C ILE A 85 -8.31 0.88 12.60
N GLU A 86 -8.34 0.70 13.93
CA GLU A 86 -9.45 0.00 14.61
C GLU A 86 -10.80 0.71 14.49
N ASN A 87 -10.77 2.04 14.29
CA ASN A 87 -11.96 2.90 14.26
C ASN A 87 -12.29 3.45 12.87
N ILE A 88 -11.67 2.94 11.80
CA ILE A 88 -11.98 3.40 10.45
C ILE A 88 -13.30 2.82 9.95
N ASP A 89 -13.85 3.44 8.91
CA ASP A 89 -15.08 3.01 8.28
C ASP A 89 -14.88 1.70 7.50
N LYS A 90 -15.43 0.60 8.02
CA LYS A 90 -15.18 -0.75 7.48
C LYS A 90 -15.89 -1.02 6.16
N ASP A 91 -16.87 -0.20 5.80
CA ASP A 91 -17.64 -0.35 4.56
C ASP A 91 -16.98 0.35 3.36
N LYS A 92 -15.84 1.03 3.59
CA LYS A 92 -15.07 1.69 2.53
C LYS A 92 -14.05 0.79 1.87
N THR A 93 -13.77 1.09 0.61
CA THR A 93 -12.59 0.61 -0.11
C THR A 93 -11.40 1.54 0.18
N TYR A 94 -10.28 0.92 0.51
CA TYR A 94 -9.02 1.56 0.83
C TYR A 94 -7.97 1.23 -0.24
N GLY A 95 -6.90 2.01 -0.26
CA GLY A 95 -5.71 1.71 -1.03
C GLY A 95 -4.62 1.17 -0.13
N ILE A 96 -3.90 0.18 -0.65
CA ILE A 96 -2.63 -0.29 -0.08
C ILE A 96 -1.54 -0.13 -1.13
N ILE A 97 -0.44 0.52 -0.78
CA ILE A 97 0.70 0.78 -1.66
C ILE A 97 1.94 0.10 -1.10
N PHE A 98 2.62 -0.65 -1.95
CA PHE A 98 3.92 -1.26 -1.69
C PHE A 98 4.97 -0.42 -2.39
N ILE A 99 5.87 0.16 -1.61
CA ILE A 99 6.89 1.09 -2.06
C ILE A 99 8.24 0.39 -2.02
N GLU A 100 8.86 0.32 -3.20
CA GLU A 100 10.26 -0.05 -3.32
C GLU A 100 11.10 1.21 -3.18
N GLU A 101 11.70 1.43 -2.00
CA GLU A 101 12.79 2.39 -1.92
C GLU A 101 14.04 1.74 -2.51
N VAL A 102 14.43 2.18 -3.69
CA VAL A 102 15.81 2.10 -4.11
C VAL A 102 16.59 2.96 -3.12
N GLY A 103 17.24 2.30 -2.16
CA GLY A 103 18.30 2.94 -1.41
C GLY A 103 19.26 3.52 -2.44
N TYR A 104 19.31 4.85 -2.55
CA TYR A 104 20.48 5.52 -3.09
C TYR A 104 21.61 5.15 -2.13
N SER A 105 22.23 3.99 -2.37
CA SER A 105 23.61 3.78 -2.00
C SER A 105 24.32 5.01 -2.53
N ASP A 106 24.87 5.81 -1.63
CA ASP A 106 25.65 6.99 -1.93
C ASP A 106 26.52 6.76 -3.19
N VAL A 107 26.04 7.27 -4.32
CA VAL A 107 26.88 7.57 -5.47
C VAL A 107 27.14 9.06 -5.38
N TYR A 108 27.85 9.45 -4.32
CA TYR A 108 28.68 10.65 -4.36
C TYR A 108 30.12 10.17 -4.41
N GLU A 109 30.64 10.29 -5.64
CA GLU A 109 32.03 10.33 -6.13
C GLU A 109 33.18 10.05 -5.15
#